data_AF-A0A2V7Q6C0-F1
#
_entry.id   AF-A0A2V7Q6C0-F1
#
_cell.length_a   1.000
_cell.length_b   1.000
_cell.length_c   1.000
_cell.angle_alpha   90.00
_cell.angle_beta   90.00
_cell.angle_gamma   90.00
#
_symmetry.space_group_name_H-M   'P 1'
#
loop_
_entity.id
_entity.type
_entity.pdbx_description
1 polymer ?
#
loop_
_entity_poly.entity_id
_entity_poly.type
_entity_poly.pdbx_seq_one_letter_code
_entity_poly.pdbx_strand_id
1 'polypeptide(L)'
;MLNLLYRVTVDYQDEAALARIPRRDVVVYAMNHRSNVDYVVVAYVLAYGAHVSYAVGEWARVWPLEYVFKSFGSYFVRRGFREPLYHAVLERYVHLITRNGVTQGFFPEGRLSRDGRLGPPKLGLLDYVCRTTLDPAFDRDIWFVPVAINFDRVLEDRALIRELVDERDRPRRLAQLWTVASYVGSNALRLVTGRLKRYGRAAVNFGTPVSLKSWLASAPGVLELPKARRLPQLERLAALLMERIGAIVPVTPVPLAAAALLSFGQTVIPKEAVLERMEQLRDRLGAVNAKVVRGGARIPEVWDRAWRMLRMRRLVLEDGDSLIVLPRSRPLLEFYANSIAHLLPIRGPRVPFHKTHETETDLPTLRRDKPR
;
A
#
# COMPACT_ATOMS: atom_id res chain seq x y z
N MET A 1 8.23 -17.23 7.13
CA MET A 1 9.16 -16.15 6.71
C MET A 1 8.64 -14.75 7.02
N LEU A 2 7.41 -14.38 6.63
CA LEU A 2 6.89 -13.01 6.83
C LEU A 2 6.93 -12.52 8.29
N ASN A 3 6.57 -13.39 9.26
CA ASN A 3 6.63 -13.07 10.69
C ASN A 3 8.04 -12.83 11.27
N LEU A 4 9.09 -13.16 10.51
CA LEU A 4 10.47 -12.81 10.88
C LEU A 4 10.75 -11.34 10.57
N LEU A 5 10.12 -10.79 9.52
CA LEU A 5 10.32 -9.42 9.06
C LEU A 5 9.28 -8.46 9.63
N TYR A 6 8.01 -8.85 9.66
CA TYR A 6 6.90 -8.00 10.11
C TYR A 6 6.10 -8.68 11.21
N ARG A 7 5.53 -7.88 12.10
CA ARG A 7 4.38 -8.33 12.89
C ARG A 7 3.13 -8.09 12.04
N VAL A 8 2.52 -9.16 11.51
CA VAL A 8 1.29 -9.02 10.72
C VAL A 8 0.10 -8.82 11.65
N THR A 9 -0.79 -7.90 11.29
CA THR A 9 -2.10 -7.73 11.96
C THR A 9 -3.20 -7.66 10.93
N VAL A 10 -4.30 -8.33 11.23
CA VAL A 10 -5.46 -8.43 10.35
C VAL A 10 -6.67 -7.92 11.11
N ASP A 11 -7.49 -7.12 10.46
CA ASP A 11 -8.78 -6.65 10.97
C ASP A 11 -9.84 -6.70 9.86
N TYR A 12 -11.11 -6.70 10.26
CA TYR A 12 -12.25 -6.80 9.37
C TYR A 12 -13.23 -5.66 9.68
N GLN A 13 -13.65 -4.94 8.66
CA GLN A 13 -14.72 -3.93 8.79
C GLN A 13 -16.08 -4.62 8.98
N ASP A 14 -16.34 -5.67 8.20
CA ASP A 14 -17.59 -6.42 8.19
C ASP A 14 -17.30 -7.91 7.90
N GLU A 15 -16.87 -8.61 8.95
CA GLU A 15 -16.55 -10.04 8.87
C GLU A 15 -17.78 -10.88 8.50
N ALA A 16 -18.96 -10.49 8.98
CA ALA A 16 -20.22 -11.17 8.68
C ALA A 16 -20.61 -11.04 7.20
N ALA A 17 -20.38 -9.90 6.55
CA ALA A 17 -20.60 -9.77 5.10
C ALA A 17 -19.62 -10.63 4.29
N LEU A 18 -18.36 -10.74 4.71
CA LEU A 18 -17.39 -11.63 4.06
C LEU A 18 -17.79 -13.10 4.18
N ALA A 19 -18.22 -13.54 5.37
CA ALA A 19 -18.67 -14.91 5.62
C ALA A 19 -19.97 -15.26 4.87
N ARG A 20 -20.78 -14.26 4.49
CA ARG A 20 -22.03 -14.42 3.75
C ARG A 20 -21.84 -14.55 2.23
N ILE A 21 -20.64 -14.32 1.70
CA ILE A 21 -20.38 -14.51 0.27
C ILE A 21 -20.65 -15.98 -0.09
N PRO A 22 -21.55 -16.29 -1.04
CA PRO A 22 -21.82 -17.65 -1.45
C PRO A 22 -20.55 -18.35 -1.97
N ARG A 23 -20.26 -19.56 -1.48
CA ARG A 23 -19.05 -20.32 -1.87
C ARG A 23 -18.93 -20.60 -3.37
N ARG A 24 -20.05 -20.60 -4.09
CA ARG A 24 -20.05 -20.75 -5.55
C ARG A 24 -19.55 -19.50 -6.27
N ASP A 25 -19.77 -18.32 -5.70
CA ASP A 25 -19.47 -17.04 -6.34
C ASP A 25 -17.96 -16.77 -6.39
N VAL A 26 -17.57 -15.84 -7.26
CA VAL A 26 -16.17 -15.50 -7.47
C VAL A 26 -15.76 -14.35 -6.56
N VAL A 27 -14.67 -14.51 -5.83
CA VAL A 27 -14.10 -13.44 -4.98
C VAL A 27 -12.92 -12.79 -5.68
N VAL A 28 -12.96 -11.46 -5.78
CA VAL A 28 -11.90 -10.63 -6.35
C VAL A 28 -11.47 -9.58 -5.34
N TYR A 29 -10.26 -9.73 -4.79
CA TYR A 29 -9.68 -8.76 -3.86
C TYR A 29 -9.14 -7.54 -4.61
N ALA A 30 -9.67 -6.36 -4.32
CA ALA A 30 -9.20 -5.08 -4.84
C ALA A 30 -8.41 -4.36 -3.74
N MET A 31 -7.12 -4.11 -3.96
CA MET A 31 -6.23 -3.64 -2.89
C MET A 31 -5.30 -2.49 -3.29
N ASN A 32 -4.99 -1.59 -2.35
CA ASN A 32 -3.99 -0.55 -2.58
C ASN A 32 -2.58 -1.15 -2.69
N HIS A 33 -1.67 -0.45 -3.38
CA HIS A 33 -0.31 -0.96 -3.64
C HIS A 33 0.78 -0.07 -3.03
N ARG A 34 1.43 -0.57 -1.97
CA ARG A 34 2.49 0.10 -1.21
C ARG A 34 3.86 -0.54 -1.38
N SER A 35 3.93 -1.87 -1.47
CA SER A 35 5.18 -2.62 -1.49
C SER A 35 5.09 -3.82 -2.45
N ASN A 36 6.23 -4.27 -2.98
CA ASN A 36 6.27 -5.54 -3.70
C ASN A 36 5.97 -6.73 -2.79
N VAL A 37 6.04 -6.55 -1.47
CA VAL A 37 5.68 -7.58 -0.48
C VAL A 37 4.16 -7.68 -0.28
N ASP A 38 3.35 -6.73 -0.78
CA ASP A 38 1.88 -6.74 -0.60
C ASP A 38 1.26 -8.08 -1.00
N TYR A 39 1.65 -8.63 -2.15
CA TYR A 39 1.22 -9.95 -2.63
C TYR A 39 1.47 -11.06 -1.60
N VAL A 40 2.64 -11.03 -0.96
CA VAL A 40 3.06 -12.01 0.05
C VAL A 40 2.30 -11.78 1.36
N VAL A 41 2.06 -10.53 1.75
CA VAL A 41 1.28 -10.20 2.95
C VAL A 41 -0.15 -10.70 2.79
N VAL A 42 -0.82 -10.37 1.69
CA VAL A 42 -2.22 -10.76 1.47
C VAL A 42 -2.33 -12.27 1.28
N ALA A 43 -1.43 -12.90 0.51
CA ALA A 43 -1.40 -14.36 0.40
C ALA A 43 -1.18 -15.04 1.77
N TYR A 44 -0.29 -14.51 2.62
CA TYR A 44 -0.07 -15.03 3.97
C TYR A 44 -1.30 -14.89 4.86
N VAL A 45 -1.99 -13.75 4.80
CA VAL A 45 -3.21 -13.50 5.57
C VAL A 45 -4.35 -14.41 5.10
N LEU A 46 -4.46 -14.63 3.79
CA LEU A 46 -5.51 -15.46 3.21
C LEU A 46 -5.17 -16.96 3.25
N ALA A 47 -3.91 -17.36 3.46
CA ALA A 47 -3.49 -18.76 3.48
C ALA A 47 -4.22 -19.65 4.49
N TYR A 48 -4.89 -19.07 5.49
CA TYR A 48 -5.72 -19.80 6.45
C TYR A 48 -7.18 -19.99 6.01
N GLY A 49 -7.56 -19.57 4.79
CA GLY A 49 -8.93 -19.73 4.27
C GLY A 49 -9.13 -19.60 2.74
N ALA A 50 -8.17 -19.10 1.96
CA ALA A 50 -8.26 -18.96 0.50
C ALA A 50 -6.89 -18.90 -0.20
N HIS A 51 -6.78 -19.51 -1.39
CA HIS A 51 -5.65 -19.31 -2.31
C HIS A 51 -5.98 -18.20 -3.31
N VAL A 52 -5.07 -17.24 -3.54
CA VAL A 52 -5.33 -16.07 -4.40
C VAL A 52 -4.34 -16.00 -5.57
N SER A 53 -4.88 -15.88 -6.78
CA SER A 53 -4.15 -15.56 -8.01
C SER A 53 -4.05 -14.04 -8.21
N TYR A 54 -2.85 -13.50 -8.44
CA TYR A 54 -2.65 -12.06 -8.60
C TYR A 54 -2.29 -11.65 -10.03
N ALA A 55 -2.73 -10.45 -10.43
CA ALA A 55 -2.15 -9.73 -11.57
C ALA A 55 -0.82 -9.07 -11.15
N VAL A 56 0.32 -9.61 -11.60
CA VAL A 56 1.66 -9.14 -11.23
C VAL A 56 2.29 -8.36 -12.38
N GLY A 57 3.03 -7.28 -12.10
CA GLY A 57 3.74 -6.55 -13.14
C GLY A 57 4.86 -7.39 -13.81
N GLU A 58 5.12 -7.15 -15.10
CA GLU A 58 6.15 -7.88 -15.87
C GLU A 58 7.57 -7.87 -15.25
N TRP A 59 7.91 -6.86 -14.44
CA TRP A 59 9.20 -6.79 -13.75
C TRP A 59 9.53 -8.05 -12.92
N ALA A 60 8.49 -8.76 -12.45
CA ALA A 60 8.62 -9.97 -11.65
C ALA A 60 8.84 -11.24 -12.49
N ARG A 61 8.86 -11.12 -13.84
CA ARG A 61 9.14 -12.22 -14.77
C ARG A 61 10.64 -12.48 -14.89
N VAL A 62 11.26 -12.77 -13.74
CA VAL A 62 12.68 -13.07 -13.59
C VAL A 62 12.85 -14.29 -12.67
N TRP A 63 13.87 -15.11 -12.91
CA TRP A 63 14.17 -16.23 -12.02
C TRP A 63 14.70 -15.75 -10.66
N PRO A 64 14.29 -16.33 -9.51
CA PRO A 64 13.31 -17.41 -9.33
C PRO A 64 11.86 -16.92 -9.12
N LEU A 65 11.64 -15.61 -9.09
CA LEU A 65 10.38 -14.95 -8.75
C LEU A 65 9.22 -15.34 -9.69
N GLU A 66 9.52 -15.58 -10.97
CA GLU A 66 8.54 -16.04 -11.95
C GLU A 66 7.89 -17.37 -11.57
N TYR A 67 8.69 -18.34 -11.11
CA TYR A 67 8.20 -19.66 -10.70
C TYR A 67 7.33 -19.56 -9.45
N VAL A 68 7.75 -18.73 -8.49
CA VAL A 68 7.01 -18.49 -7.24
C VAL A 68 5.64 -17.87 -7.54
N PHE A 69 5.55 -16.86 -8.40
CA PHE A 69 4.25 -16.25 -8.71
C PHE A 69 3.34 -17.18 -9.51
N LYS A 70 3.89 -17.93 -10.47
CA LYS A 70 3.13 -18.91 -11.24
C LYS A 70 2.60 -20.06 -10.37
N SER A 71 3.35 -20.49 -9.35
CA SER A 71 2.90 -21.59 -8.48
C SER A 71 1.68 -21.24 -7.62
N PHE A 72 1.44 -19.95 -7.33
CA PHE A 72 0.20 -19.45 -6.71
C PHE A 72 -0.87 -19.05 -7.74
N GLY A 73 -0.69 -19.42 -9.02
CA GLY A 73 -1.64 -19.13 -10.10
C GLY A 73 -1.63 -17.68 -10.59
N SER A 74 -0.64 -16.86 -10.21
CA SER A 74 -0.56 -15.44 -10.63
C SER A 74 -0.16 -15.29 -12.09
N TYR A 75 -0.55 -14.19 -12.72
CA TYR A 75 -0.31 -13.90 -14.13
C TYR A 75 0.35 -12.53 -14.32
N PHE A 76 1.14 -12.39 -15.40
CA PHE A 76 1.94 -11.19 -15.65
C PHE A 76 1.23 -10.19 -16.56
N VAL A 77 1.17 -8.93 -16.13
CA VAL A 77 0.58 -7.82 -16.88
C VAL A 77 1.67 -6.83 -17.29
N ARG A 78 1.67 -6.50 -18.59
CA ARG A 78 2.52 -5.48 -19.21
C ARG A 78 1.79 -4.14 -19.17
N ARG A 79 2.45 -3.13 -18.61
CA ARG A 79 1.88 -1.79 -18.48
C ARG A 79 2.23 -0.95 -19.69
N GLY A 80 1.29 -0.12 -20.15
CA GLY A 80 1.51 0.79 -21.27
C GLY A 80 1.66 0.10 -22.64
N PHE A 81 1.49 -1.22 -22.69
CA PHE A 81 1.52 -1.98 -23.93
C PHE A 81 0.16 -1.82 -24.62
N ARG A 82 0.13 -1.25 -25.83
CA ARG A 82 -1.11 -0.87 -26.52
C ARG A 82 -1.59 -1.88 -27.57
N GLU A 83 -0.85 -2.97 -27.75
CA GLU A 83 -1.13 -3.98 -28.78
C GLU A 83 -2.50 -4.64 -28.57
N PRO A 84 -3.43 -4.56 -29.54
CA PRO A 84 -4.77 -5.14 -29.41
C PRO A 84 -4.77 -6.64 -29.12
N LEU A 85 -3.87 -7.42 -29.76
CA LEU A 85 -3.78 -8.86 -29.54
C LEU A 85 -3.41 -9.20 -28.09
N TYR A 86 -2.48 -8.46 -27.49
CA TYR A 86 -2.11 -8.64 -26.09
C TYR A 86 -3.31 -8.47 -25.16
N HIS A 87 -4.10 -7.41 -25.39
CA HIS A 87 -5.30 -7.14 -24.61
C HIS A 87 -6.39 -8.18 -24.80
N ALA A 88 -6.58 -8.69 -26.03
CA ALA A 88 -7.54 -9.76 -26.30
C ALA A 88 -7.16 -11.06 -25.59
N VAL A 89 -5.89 -11.44 -25.61
CA VAL A 89 -5.38 -12.62 -24.89
C VAL A 89 -5.52 -12.44 -23.38
N LEU A 90 -5.16 -11.27 -22.85
CA LEU A 90 -5.29 -10.97 -21.43
C LEU A 90 -6.76 -10.99 -20.98
N GLU A 91 -7.66 -10.36 -21.72
CA GLU A 91 -9.10 -10.38 -21.46
C GLU A 91 -9.64 -11.81 -21.45
N ARG A 92 -9.28 -12.63 -22.46
CA ARG A 92 -9.71 -14.03 -22.52
C ARG A 92 -9.18 -14.85 -21.34
N TYR A 93 -7.94 -14.61 -20.93
CA TYR A 93 -7.37 -15.27 -19.76
C TYR A 93 -8.13 -14.89 -18.47
N VAL A 94 -8.40 -13.60 -18.24
CA VAL A 94 -9.18 -13.13 -17.08
C VAL A 94 -10.59 -13.73 -17.08
N HIS A 95 -11.26 -13.77 -18.24
CA HIS A 95 -12.57 -14.42 -18.36
C HIS A 95 -12.49 -15.91 -17.99
N LEU A 96 -11.47 -16.63 -18.46
CA LEU A 96 -11.30 -18.05 -18.17
C LEU A 96 -11.13 -18.32 -16.67
N ILE A 97 -10.23 -17.60 -16.00
CA ILE A 97 -9.98 -17.82 -14.56
C ILE A 97 -11.19 -17.40 -13.71
N THR A 98 -11.86 -16.30 -14.08
CA THR A 98 -13.08 -15.84 -13.41
C THR A 98 -14.20 -16.86 -13.58
N ARG A 99 -14.44 -17.35 -14.81
CA ARG A 99 -15.43 -18.40 -15.10
C ARG A 99 -15.15 -19.70 -14.37
N ASN A 100 -13.91 -20.02 -14.05
CA ASN A 100 -13.56 -21.21 -13.26
C ASN A 100 -13.58 -20.97 -11.74
N GLY A 101 -13.98 -19.78 -11.28
CA GLY A 101 -14.11 -19.48 -9.86
C GLY A 101 -12.78 -19.29 -9.14
N VAL A 102 -11.70 -19.02 -9.88
CA VAL A 102 -10.41 -18.72 -9.28
C VAL A 102 -10.56 -17.44 -8.47
N THR A 103 -10.19 -17.52 -7.19
CA THR A 103 -10.10 -16.35 -6.33
C THR A 103 -8.94 -15.49 -6.80
N GLN A 104 -9.22 -14.22 -7.06
CA GLN A 104 -8.29 -13.31 -7.73
C GLN A 104 -7.97 -12.10 -6.85
N GLY A 105 -6.83 -11.46 -7.13
CA GLY A 105 -6.42 -10.22 -6.51
C GLY A 105 -5.82 -9.26 -7.53
N PHE A 106 -6.19 -7.99 -7.48
CA PHE A 106 -5.56 -6.95 -8.29
C PHE A 106 -5.39 -5.65 -7.52
N PHE A 107 -4.46 -4.83 -8.02
CA PHE A 107 -4.20 -3.50 -7.50
C PHE A 107 -4.85 -2.48 -8.45
N PRO A 108 -5.97 -1.83 -8.07
CA PRO A 108 -6.65 -0.89 -8.95
C PRO A 108 -5.70 0.23 -9.43
N GLU A 109 -4.76 0.67 -8.59
CA GLU A 109 -3.77 1.71 -8.94
C GLU A 109 -2.84 1.31 -10.11
N GLY A 110 -2.62 0.00 -10.31
CA GLY A 110 -1.74 -0.56 -11.35
C GLY A 110 -0.24 -0.26 -11.17
N ARG A 111 0.16 0.44 -10.09
CA ARG A 111 1.56 0.74 -9.76
C ARG A 111 1.73 0.92 -8.26
N LEU A 112 2.95 0.72 -7.78
CA LEU A 112 3.33 1.11 -6.42
C LEU A 112 3.16 2.62 -6.25
N SER A 113 2.66 3.02 -5.09
CA SER A 113 2.69 4.41 -4.68
C SER A 113 4.13 4.88 -4.46
N ARG A 114 4.51 5.99 -5.11
CA ARG A 114 5.85 6.57 -5.02
C ARG A 114 5.97 7.61 -3.90
N ASP A 115 4.86 8.28 -3.57
CA ASP A 115 4.79 9.35 -2.57
C ASP A 115 4.00 8.94 -1.31
N GLY A 116 3.52 7.70 -1.26
CA GLY A 116 2.70 7.18 -0.16
C GLY A 116 1.20 7.51 -0.27
N ARG A 117 0.72 8.24 -1.28
CA ARG A 117 -0.73 8.49 -1.48
C ARG A 117 -1.41 7.36 -2.25
N LEU A 118 -2.73 7.24 -2.11
CA LEU A 118 -3.52 6.38 -3.00
C LEU A 118 -3.53 6.99 -4.41
N GLY A 119 -3.17 6.20 -5.40
CA GLY A 119 -3.22 6.58 -6.80
C GLY A 119 -4.63 6.45 -7.40
N PRO A 120 -4.87 7.07 -8.56
CA PRO A 120 -6.11 6.88 -9.30
C PRO A 120 -6.20 5.44 -9.84
N PRO A 121 -7.41 4.85 -9.90
CA PRO A 121 -7.58 3.50 -10.39
C PRO A 121 -7.34 3.39 -11.90
N LYS A 122 -7.05 2.16 -12.34
CA LYS A 122 -6.95 1.73 -13.73
C LYS A 122 -8.07 0.74 -14.01
N LEU A 123 -8.84 1.03 -15.04
CA LEU A 123 -10.07 0.30 -15.33
C LEU A 123 -9.87 -1.00 -16.13
N GLY A 124 -8.69 -1.24 -16.72
CA GLY A 124 -8.51 -2.33 -17.68
C GLY A 124 -8.84 -3.73 -17.13
N LEU A 125 -8.24 -4.12 -16.01
CA LEU A 125 -8.53 -5.42 -15.40
C LEU A 125 -9.94 -5.47 -14.81
N LEU A 126 -10.43 -4.37 -14.25
CA LEU A 126 -11.80 -4.28 -13.74
C LEU A 126 -12.82 -4.52 -14.86
N ASP A 127 -12.62 -3.91 -16.04
CA ASP A 127 -13.42 -4.12 -17.24
C ASP A 127 -13.44 -5.60 -17.65
N TYR A 128 -12.28 -6.26 -17.70
CA TYR A 128 -12.19 -7.68 -18.04
C TYR A 128 -12.92 -8.58 -17.04
N VAL A 129 -12.75 -8.33 -15.74
CA VAL A 129 -13.46 -9.10 -14.71
C VAL A 129 -14.97 -8.93 -14.87
N CYS A 130 -15.45 -7.69 -14.96
CA CYS A 130 -16.88 -7.39 -15.07
C CYS A 130 -17.50 -8.01 -16.31
N ARG A 131 -16.80 -7.96 -17.46
CA ARG A 131 -17.30 -8.53 -18.72
C ARG A 131 -17.46 -10.05 -18.72
N THR A 132 -16.91 -10.76 -17.73
CA THR A 132 -17.17 -12.19 -17.56
C THR A 132 -18.67 -12.46 -17.38
N THR A 133 -19.43 -11.53 -16.78
CA THR A 133 -20.88 -11.70 -16.57
C THR A 133 -21.71 -11.60 -17.85
N LEU A 134 -21.11 -11.21 -18.98
CA LEU A 134 -21.77 -11.21 -20.29
C LEU A 134 -21.82 -12.62 -20.90
N ASP A 135 -21.05 -13.57 -20.37
CA ASP A 135 -21.10 -14.96 -20.81
C ASP A 135 -22.43 -15.59 -20.35
N PRO A 136 -23.31 -16.03 -21.27
CA PRO A 136 -24.62 -16.58 -20.90
C PRO A 136 -24.54 -17.82 -19.99
N ALA A 137 -23.39 -18.51 -19.99
CA ALA A 137 -23.17 -19.67 -19.12
C ALA A 137 -22.52 -19.30 -17.77
N PHE A 138 -22.33 -18.02 -17.48
CA PHE A 138 -21.88 -17.54 -16.16
C PHE A 138 -23.09 -17.09 -15.34
N ASP A 139 -23.55 -17.94 -14.43
CA ASP A 139 -24.76 -17.75 -13.60
C ASP A 139 -24.46 -17.30 -12.15
N ARG A 140 -23.20 -16.98 -11.86
CA ARG A 140 -22.67 -16.67 -10.53
C ARG A 140 -22.51 -15.15 -10.33
N ASP A 141 -22.31 -14.72 -9.10
CA ASP A 141 -21.90 -13.34 -8.82
C ASP A 141 -20.37 -13.21 -8.75
N ILE A 142 -19.89 -11.98 -8.91
CA ILE A 142 -18.51 -11.58 -8.67
C ILE A 142 -18.52 -10.58 -7.51
N TRP A 143 -17.85 -10.93 -6.41
CA TRP A 143 -17.73 -10.10 -5.23
C TRP A 143 -16.37 -9.42 -5.20
N PHE A 144 -16.36 -8.09 -5.27
CA PHE A 144 -15.16 -7.31 -5.03
C PHE A 144 -14.98 -7.11 -3.53
N VAL A 145 -13.86 -7.56 -2.97
CA VAL A 145 -13.51 -7.35 -1.58
C VAL A 145 -12.46 -6.25 -1.48
N PRO A 146 -12.79 -5.06 -0.94
CA PRO A 146 -11.82 -4.02 -0.66
C PRO A 146 -10.79 -4.51 0.37
N VAL A 147 -9.51 -4.35 0.10
CA VAL A 147 -8.43 -4.66 1.05
C VAL A 147 -7.50 -3.47 1.15
N ALA A 148 -7.23 -3.01 2.37
CA ALA A 148 -6.27 -1.95 2.60
C ALA A 148 -5.07 -2.44 3.40
N ILE A 149 -3.88 -2.07 2.94
CA ILE A 149 -2.60 -2.48 3.49
C ILE A 149 -1.79 -1.25 3.84
N ASN A 150 -1.19 -1.26 5.03
CA ASN A 150 -0.23 -0.24 5.43
C ASN A 150 0.90 -0.81 6.31
N PHE A 151 2.03 -0.10 6.35
CA PHE A 151 3.26 -0.58 6.97
C PHE A 151 3.87 0.45 7.92
N ASP A 152 4.52 -0.03 8.98
CA ASP A 152 5.50 0.80 9.72
C ASP A 152 6.78 1.04 8.90
N ARG A 153 7.09 0.11 7.99
CA ARG A 153 8.21 0.25 7.06
C ARG A 153 7.95 -0.48 5.75
N VAL A 154 8.00 0.25 4.63
CA VAL A 154 8.03 -0.33 3.28
C VAL A 154 9.49 -0.65 2.93
N LEU A 155 9.75 -1.79 2.29
CA LEU A 155 11.14 -2.19 1.95
C LEU A 155 11.73 -1.31 0.85
N GLU A 156 10.89 -0.92 -0.12
CA GLU A 156 11.28 -0.21 -1.33
C GLU A 156 11.21 1.31 -1.21
N ASP A 157 10.79 1.86 -0.07
CA ASP A 157 10.46 3.29 0.08
C ASP A 157 11.54 4.25 -0.42
N ARG A 158 12.81 4.02 -0.08
CA ARG A 158 13.93 4.86 -0.53
C ARG A 158 14.12 4.78 -2.04
N ALA A 159 13.89 3.62 -2.65
CA ALA A 159 13.97 3.47 -4.09
C ALA A 159 12.79 4.16 -4.79
N LEU A 160 11.58 4.02 -4.24
CA LEU A 160 10.36 4.66 -4.72
C LEU A 160 10.45 6.19 -4.68
N ILE A 161 10.97 6.74 -3.58
CA ILE A 161 11.19 8.18 -3.43
C ILE A 161 12.28 8.67 -4.39
N ARG A 162 13.39 7.92 -4.55
CA ARG A 162 14.42 8.28 -5.53
C ARG A 162 13.87 8.34 -6.95
N GLU A 163 13.09 7.33 -7.37
CA GLU A 163 12.43 7.36 -8.69
C GLU A 163 11.44 8.53 -8.84
N LEU A 164 10.85 9.03 -7.76
CA LEU A 164 9.98 10.21 -7.80
C LEU A 164 10.78 11.51 -7.96
N VAL A 165 11.94 11.59 -7.33
CA VAL A 165 12.81 12.78 -7.32
C VAL A 165 13.64 12.90 -8.59
N ASP A 166 14.08 11.77 -9.16
CA ASP A 166 14.81 11.72 -10.41
C ASP A 166 14.47 10.43 -11.18
N GLU A 167 13.64 10.55 -12.22
CA GLU A 167 13.26 9.42 -13.07
C GLU A 167 14.43 8.85 -13.89
N ARG A 168 15.52 9.62 -14.06
CA ARG A 168 16.72 9.20 -14.81
C ARG A 168 17.72 8.44 -13.94
N ASP A 169 17.63 8.55 -12.61
CA ASP A 169 18.48 7.82 -11.66
C ASP A 169 17.93 6.40 -11.40
N ARG A 170 17.67 5.66 -12.49
CA ARG A 170 17.34 4.25 -12.38
C ARG A 170 18.64 3.46 -12.27
N PRO A 171 18.94 2.82 -11.12
CA PRO A 171 20.18 2.08 -10.98
C PRO A 171 20.27 1.00 -12.06
N ARG A 172 21.46 0.86 -12.68
CA ARG A 172 21.71 -0.18 -13.70
C ARG A 172 21.34 -1.55 -13.14
N ARG A 173 20.90 -2.49 -13.99
CA ARG A 173 20.45 -3.85 -13.57
C ARG A 173 21.44 -4.54 -12.63
N LEU A 174 22.74 -4.42 -12.90
CA LEU A 174 23.82 -4.94 -12.05
C LEU A 174 23.84 -4.29 -10.65
N ALA A 175 23.70 -2.97 -10.55
CA ALA A 175 23.65 -2.26 -9.27
C ALA A 175 22.40 -2.65 -8.46
N GLN A 176 21.27 -2.91 -9.12
CA GLN A 176 20.06 -3.43 -8.48
C GLN A 176 20.29 -4.84 -7.92
N LEU A 177 20.88 -5.74 -8.70
CA LEU A 177 21.25 -7.10 -8.28
C LEU A 177 22.19 -7.09 -7.06
N TRP A 178 23.24 -6.27 -7.09
CA TRP A 178 24.16 -6.11 -5.95
C TRP A 178 23.49 -5.53 -4.71
N THR A 179 22.57 -4.58 -4.89
CA THR A 179 21.78 -4.02 -3.77
C THR A 179 20.88 -5.07 -3.14
N VAL A 180 20.20 -5.88 -3.96
CA VAL A 180 19.37 -6.98 -3.46
C VAL A 180 20.23 -8.06 -2.79
N ALA A 181 21.34 -8.46 -3.40
CA ALA A 181 22.23 -9.49 -2.84
C ALA A 181 22.85 -9.06 -1.51
N SER A 182 23.38 -7.83 -1.41
CA SER A 182 23.90 -7.28 -0.16
C SER A 182 22.81 -7.12 0.91
N TYR A 183 21.60 -6.75 0.50
CA TYR A 183 20.46 -6.67 1.40
C TYR A 183 20.04 -8.06 1.93
N VAL A 184 19.97 -9.07 1.06
CA VAL A 184 19.65 -10.46 1.47
C VAL A 184 20.77 -11.02 2.35
N GLY A 185 22.03 -10.87 1.96
CA GLY A 185 23.19 -11.34 2.73
C GLY A 185 23.28 -10.68 4.11
N SER A 186 23.07 -9.36 4.19
CA SER A 186 23.07 -8.65 5.48
C SER A 186 21.90 -9.06 6.38
N ASN A 187 20.72 -9.35 5.82
CA ASN A 187 19.60 -9.89 6.60
C ASN A 187 19.82 -11.34 7.04
N ALA A 188 20.43 -12.18 6.19
CA ALA A 188 20.79 -13.55 6.54
C ALA A 188 21.82 -13.57 7.68
N LEU A 189 22.86 -12.74 7.60
CA LEU A 189 23.83 -12.59 8.68
C LEU A 189 23.17 -12.08 9.97
N ARG A 190 22.26 -11.10 9.88
CA ARG A 190 21.49 -10.62 11.04
C ARG A 190 20.57 -11.70 11.61
N LEU A 191 20.01 -12.56 10.79
CA LEU A 191 19.18 -13.68 11.24
C LEU A 191 20.03 -14.68 12.02
N VAL A 192 21.14 -15.13 11.44
CA VAL A 192 22.06 -16.11 12.08
C VAL A 192 22.68 -15.55 13.36
N THR A 193 22.96 -14.24 13.40
CA THR A 193 23.50 -13.58 14.60
C THR A 193 22.43 -13.13 15.61
N GLY A 194 21.15 -13.44 15.39
CA GLY A 194 20.05 -13.02 16.26
C GLY A 194 19.78 -11.51 16.29
N ARG A 195 20.42 -10.73 15.39
CA ARG A 195 20.32 -9.27 15.28
C ARG A 195 19.23 -8.80 14.31
N LEU A 196 18.43 -9.71 13.76
CA LEU A 196 17.34 -9.36 12.85
C LEU A 196 16.26 -8.59 13.61
N LYS A 197 16.19 -7.28 13.35
CA LYS A 197 15.12 -6.43 13.88
C LYS A 197 13.95 -6.45 12.90
N ARG A 198 12.76 -6.72 13.43
CA ARG A 198 11.51 -6.61 12.66
C ARG A 198 11.34 -5.18 12.15
N TYR A 199 10.78 -5.06 10.96
CA TYR A 199 10.42 -3.82 10.26
C TYR A 199 9.10 -3.21 10.74
N GLY A 200 8.75 -3.47 12.00
CA GLY A 200 7.49 -3.05 12.58
C GLY A 200 6.34 -3.91 12.08
N ARG A 201 5.20 -3.27 11.83
CA ARG A 201 3.94 -3.91 11.48
C ARG A 201 3.65 -3.84 9.99
N ALA A 202 3.03 -4.91 9.49
CA ALA A 202 2.27 -4.93 8.25
C ALA A 202 0.81 -5.15 8.65
N ALA A 203 -0.04 -4.16 8.42
CA ALA A 203 -1.44 -4.22 8.80
C ALA A 203 -2.31 -4.37 7.54
N VAL A 204 -3.30 -5.24 7.62
CA VAL A 204 -4.25 -5.54 6.55
C VAL A 204 -5.66 -5.42 7.11
N ASN A 205 -6.51 -4.65 6.44
CA ASN A 205 -7.92 -4.56 6.76
C ASN A 205 -8.76 -5.00 5.56
N PHE A 206 -9.78 -5.82 5.82
CA PHE A 206 -10.78 -6.20 4.81
C PHE A 206 -12.04 -5.35 4.98
N GLY A 207 -12.53 -4.80 3.87
CA GLY A 207 -13.72 -3.96 3.82
C GLY A 207 -14.98 -4.75 3.50
N THR A 208 -16.13 -4.06 3.58
CA THR A 208 -17.41 -4.64 3.17
C THR A 208 -17.37 -5.00 1.66
N PRO A 209 -17.69 -6.25 1.28
CA PRO A 209 -17.74 -6.68 -0.11
C PRO A 209 -18.74 -5.89 -0.96
N VAL A 210 -18.48 -5.82 -2.26
CA VAL A 210 -19.38 -5.25 -3.29
C VAL A 210 -19.80 -6.36 -4.24
N SER A 211 -21.09 -6.67 -4.30
CA SER A 211 -21.66 -7.54 -5.33
C SER A 211 -21.67 -6.81 -6.66
N LEU A 212 -21.03 -7.39 -7.69
CA LEU A 212 -21.07 -6.86 -9.03
C LEU A 212 -22.49 -6.92 -9.60
N LYS A 213 -23.21 -8.02 -9.39
CA LYS A 213 -24.61 -8.17 -9.83
C LYS A 213 -25.50 -7.06 -9.26
N SER A 214 -25.37 -6.76 -7.97
CA SER A 214 -26.10 -5.66 -7.34
C SER A 214 -25.71 -4.30 -7.90
N TRP A 215 -24.42 -4.08 -8.20
CA TRP A 215 -23.97 -2.84 -8.82
C TRP A 215 -24.50 -2.68 -10.25
N LEU A 216 -24.47 -3.75 -11.06
CA LEU A 216 -24.99 -3.76 -12.42
C LEU A 216 -26.50 -3.53 -12.48
N ALA A 217 -27.26 -3.98 -11.48
CA ALA A 217 -28.69 -3.67 -11.37
C ALA A 217 -28.96 -2.14 -11.26
N SER A 218 -28.02 -1.37 -10.71
CA SER A 218 -28.08 0.10 -10.66
C SER A 218 -27.58 0.79 -11.94
N ALA A 219 -26.96 0.05 -12.86
CA ALA A 219 -26.47 0.53 -14.15
C ALA A 219 -26.76 -0.49 -15.28
N PRO A 220 -28.04 -0.74 -15.62
CA PRO A 220 -28.40 -1.75 -16.62
C PRO A 220 -27.79 -1.46 -17.99
N GLY A 221 -27.34 -2.51 -18.69
CA GLY A 221 -26.80 -2.38 -20.05
C GLY A 221 -25.40 -1.76 -20.14
N VAL A 222 -24.75 -1.47 -19.01
CA VAL A 222 -23.46 -0.77 -18.99
C VAL A 222 -22.33 -1.56 -19.65
N LEU A 223 -22.37 -2.89 -19.57
CA LEU A 223 -21.29 -3.75 -20.05
C LEU A 223 -21.34 -3.97 -21.57
N GLU A 224 -22.53 -3.84 -22.14
CA GLU A 224 -22.86 -3.95 -23.56
C GLU A 224 -22.47 -2.68 -24.34
N LEU A 225 -22.27 -1.56 -23.64
CA LEU A 225 -21.80 -0.33 -24.25
C LEU A 225 -20.42 -0.50 -24.92
N PRO A 226 -20.15 0.23 -26.01
CA PRO A 226 -18.80 0.33 -26.56
C PRO A 226 -17.80 0.80 -25.49
N LYS A 227 -16.57 0.29 -25.53
CA LYS A 227 -15.53 0.53 -24.52
C LYS A 227 -15.38 2.01 -24.14
N ALA A 228 -15.41 2.91 -25.12
CA ALA A 228 -15.29 4.36 -24.88
C ALA A 228 -16.41 4.94 -24.01
N ARG A 229 -17.63 4.39 -24.06
CA ARG A 229 -18.78 4.81 -23.24
C ARG A 229 -18.91 3.99 -21.95
N ARG A 230 -18.41 2.74 -21.96
CA ARG A 230 -18.42 1.84 -20.79
C ARG A 230 -17.41 2.25 -19.72
N LEU A 231 -16.18 2.59 -20.10
CA LEU A 231 -15.11 2.89 -19.14
C LEU A 231 -15.48 4.03 -18.17
N PRO A 232 -16.02 5.18 -18.61
CA PRO A 232 -16.48 6.22 -17.68
C PRO A 232 -17.54 5.75 -16.67
N GLN A 233 -18.36 4.77 -17.04
CA GLN A 233 -19.36 4.20 -16.12
C GLN A 233 -18.72 3.25 -15.11
N LEU A 234 -17.76 2.43 -15.54
CA LEU A 234 -16.95 1.57 -14.66
C LEU A 234 -16.04 2.37 -13.72
N GLU A 235 -15.69 3.61 -14.07
CA GLU A 235 -15.00 4.53 -13.15
C GLU A 235 -15.79 4.73 -11.85
N ARG A 236 -17.14 4.68 -11.89
CA ARG A 236 -17.96 4.77 -10.67
C ARG A 236 -17.77 3.56 -9.75
N LEU A 237 -17.68 2.35 -10.31
CA LEU A 237 -17.35 1.14 -9.55
C LEU A 237 -15.92 1.23 -8.99
N ALA A 238 -14.96 1.64 -9.82
CA ALA A 238 -13.57 1.80 -9.40
C ALA A 238 -13.43 2.84 -8.27
N ALA A 239 -14.13 3.97 -8.38
CA ALA A 239 -14.15 5.03 -7.37
C ALA A 239 -14.75 4.51 -6.05
N LEU A 240 -15.88 3.78 -6.11
CA LEU A 240 -16.47 3.12 -4.94
C LEU A 240 -15.47 2.17 -4.26
N LEU A 241 -14.77 1.34 -5.03
CA LEU A 241 -13.76 0.44 -4.48
C LEU A 241 -12.60 1.21 -3.85
N MET A 242 -12.10 2.26 -4.51
CA MET A 242 -11.02 3.09 -3.99
C MET A 242 -11.42 3.87 -2.73
N GLU A 243 -12.67 4.34 -2.65
CA GLU A 243 -13.24 4.98 -1.47
C GLU A 243 -13.29 3.99 -0.30
N ARG A 244 -13.83 2.79 -0.51
CA ARG A 244 -13.88 1.73 0.52
C ARG A 244 -12.49 1.30 0.97
N ILE A 245 -11.54 1.12 0.04
CA ILE A 245 -10.13 0.83 0.36
C ILE A 245 -9.55 1.99 1.19
N GLY A 246 -9.77 3.22 0.75
CA GLY A 246 -9.27 4.42 1.42
C GLY A 246 -9.75 4.55 2.86
N ALA A 247 -11.06 4.36 3.08
CA ALA A 247 -11.70 4.47 4.39
C ALA A 247 -11.15 3.46 5.41
N ILE A 248 -10.69 2.29 4.97
CA ILE A 248 -10.21 1.22 5.85
C ILE A 248 -8.69 1.13 5.92
N VAL A 249 -7.92 2.06 5.33
CA VAL A 249 -6.44 2.05 5.43
C VAL A 249 -6.02 2.02 6.90
N PRO A 250 -5.28 0.97 7.34
CA PRO A 250 -4.83 0.89 8.72
C PRO A 250 -3.85 2.01 9.04
N VAL A 251 -4.05 2.69 10.17
CA VAL A 251 -3.09 3.68 10.69
C VAL A 251 -2.12 2.98 11.64
N THR A 252 -0.89 2.75 11.16
CA THR A 252 0.18 2.16 11.96
C THR A 252 0.97 3.25 12.72
N PRO A 253 1.76 2.89 13.76
CA PRO A 253 2.50 3.87 14.56
C PRO A 253 3.40 4.83 13.76
N VAL A 254 4.13 4.35 12.75
CA VAL A 254 5.08 5.21 12.00
C VAL A 254 4.36 6.27 11.15
N PRO A 255 3.35 5.95 10.32
CA PRO A 255 2.50 6.95 9.66
C PRO A 255 1.89 7.99 10.60
N LEU A 256 1.38 7.58 11.77
CA LEU A 256 0.80 8.51 12.74
C LEU A 256 1.86 9.47 13.30
N ALA A 257 3.01 8.95 13.73
CA ALA A 257 4.12 9.77 14.24
C ALA A 257 4.69 10.69 13.15
N ALA A 258 4.83 10.20 11.92
CA ALA A 258 5.31 11.00 10.79
C ALA A 258 4.34 12.14 10.46
N ALA A 259 3.03 11.89 10.48
CA ALA A 259 2.01 12.92 10.30
C ALA A 259 2.05 13.95 11.43
N ALA A 260 2.23 13.52 12.68
CA ALA A 260 2.37 14.42 13.83
C ALA A 260 3.60 15.34 13.69
N LEU A 261 4.78 14.76 13.48
CA LEU A 261 6.04 15.48 13.29
C LEU A 261 5.94 16.53 12.16
N LEU A 262 5.44 16.13 10.99
CA LEU A 262 5.35 17.03 9.83
C LEU A 262 4.30 18.13 9.99
N SER A 263 3.32 17.94 10.87
CA SER A 263 2.26 18.93 11.08
C SER A 263 2.71 20.22 11.79
N PHE A 264 3.92 20.23 12.37
CA PHE A 264 4.52 21.44 12.95
C PHE A 264 5.20 22.33 11.91
N GLY A 265 5.60 21.76 10.76
CA GLY A 265 6.38 22.48 9.74
C GLY A 265 7.80 22.85 10.18
N GLN A 266 8.25 22.39 11.35
CA GLN A 266 9.53 22.73 11.98
C GLN A 266 10.52 21.56 11.96
N THR A 267 11.81 21.88 11.99
CA THR A 267 12.91 20.90 12.05
C THR A 267 13.15 20.40 13.48
N VAL A 268 12.99 21.26 14.49
CA VAL A 268 13.16 20.92 15.91
C VAL A 268 11.81 21.07 16.62
N ILE A 269 11.37 20.03 17.31
CA ILE A 269 10.03 19.96 17.91
C ILE A 269 10.13 19.36 19.32
N PRO A 270 9.53 19.96 20.36
CA PRO A 270 9.45 19.33 21.67
C PRO A 270 8.75 17.97 21.61
N LYS A 271 9.34 16.95 22.26
CA LYS A 271 8.81 15.58 22.28
C LYS A 271 7.39 15.52 22.82
N GLU A 272 7.12 16.26 23.90
CA GLU A 272 5.77 16.33 24.50
C GLU A 272 4.73 16.86 23.51
N ALA A 273 5.07 17.90 22.75
CA ALA A 273 4.20 18.45 21.72
C ALA A 273 3.89 17.42 20.62
N VAL A 274 4.88 16.57 20.25
CA VAL A 274 4.65 15.48 19.28
C VAL A 274 3.69 14.43 19.84
N LEU A 275 3.81 14.06 21.12
CA LEU A 275 2.89 13.12 21.76
C LEU A 275 1.46 13.69 21.81
N GLU A 276 1.31 14.94 22.23
CA GLU A 276 0.01 15.64 22.24
C GLU A 276 -0.59 15.70 20.82
N ARG A 277 0.23 16.02 19.82
CA ARG A 277 -0.23 16.04 18.42
C ARG A 277 -0.63 14.65 17.93
N MET A 278 0.09 13.60 18.33
CA MET A 278 -0.30 12.22 18.00
C MET A 278 -1.64 11.84 18.63
N GLU A 279 -1.91 12.29 19.86
CA GLU A 279 -3.21 12.13 20.53
C GLU A 279 -4.32 12.82 19.73
N GLN A 280 -4.15 14.11 19.43
CA GLN A 280 -5.10 14.90 18.64
C GLN A 280 -5.39 14.25 17.27
N LEU A 281 -4.35 13.73 16.60
CA LEU A 281 -4.52 13.04 15.31
C LEU A 281 -5.24 11.69 15.47
N ARG A 282 -4.91 10.90 16.51
CA ARG A 282 -5.61 9.63 16.80
C ARG A 282 -7.09 9.87 17.08
N ASP A 283 -7.43 10.89 17.85
CA ASP A 283 -8.81 11.18 18.23
C ASP A 283 -9.63 11.66 17.02
N ARG A 284 -9.02 12.48 16.14
CA ARG A 284 -9.61 12.84 14.83
C ARG A 284 -9.84 11.62 13.94
N LEU A 285 -8.88 10.69 13.90
CA LEU A 285 -9.01 9.44 13.16
C LEU A 285 -10.15 8.59 13.74
N GLY A 286 -10.31 8.56 15.06
CA GLY A 286 -11.46 7.93 15.74
C GLY A 286 -12.79 8.53 15.30
N ALA A 287 -12.88 9.86 15.19
CA ALA A 287 -14.10 10.56 14.77
C ALA A 287 -14.54 10.24 13.32
N VAL A 288 -13.61 9.86 12.43
CA VAL A 288 -13.92 9.42 11.06
C VAL A 288 -13.95 7.90 10.91
N ASN A 289 -14.03 7.15 12.02
CA ASN A 289 -14.01 5.69 12.07
C ASN A 289 -12.78 5.05 11.40
N ALA A 290 -11.66 5.77 11.32
CA ALA A 290 -10.43 5.23 10.77
C ALA A 290 -9.85 4.16 11.71
N LYS A 291 -9.34 3.09 11.12
CA LYS A 291 -8.81 1.94 11.85
C LYS A 291 -7.38 2.19 12.31
N VAL A 292 -7.24 2.74 13.52
CA VAL A 292 -5.93 2.89 14.18
C VAL A 292 -5.49 1.56 14.77
N VAL A 293 -4.33 1.06 14.34
CA VAL A 293 -3.86 -0.24 14.80
C VAL A 293 -3.48 -0.16 16.28
N ARG A 294 -4.26 -0.88 17.10
CA ARG A 294 -4.25 -0.76 18.57
C ARG A 294 -4.68 0.64 19.03
N GLY A 295 -5.79 1.15 18.50
CA GLY A 295 -6.34 2.47 18.84
C GLY A 295 -6.57 2.72 20.33
N GLY A 296 -6.84 1.67 21.12
CA GLY A 296 -6.96 1.78 22.59
C GLY A 296 -5.64 1.85 23.36
N ALA A 297 -4.48 1.77 22.69
CA ALA A 297 -3.19 1.92 23.36
C ALA A 297 -2.91 3.40 23.68
N ARG A 298 -2.22 3.64 24.80
CA ARG A 298 -1.76 4.98 25.17
C ARG A 298 -0.75 5.50 24.15
N ILE A 299 -0.79 6.81 23.87
CA ILE A 299 0.09 7.44 22.87
C ILE A 299 1.58 7.19 23.14
N PRO A 300 2.09 7.24 24.39
CA PRO A 300 3.49 6.90 24.65
C PRO A 300 3.89 5.50 24.15
N GLU A 301 3.01 4.50 24.26
CA GLU A 301 3.29 3.14 23.77
C GLU A 301 3.25 3.02 22.24
N VAL A 302 2.42 3.85 21.59
CA VAL A 302 2.39 3.98 20.13
C VAL A 302 3.67 4.67 19.66
N TRP A 303 4.06 5.76 20.33
CA TRP A 303 5.30 6.48 20.09
C TRP A 303 6.52 5.58 20.22
N ASP A 304 6.67 4.80 21.29
CA ASP A 304 7.84 3.92 21.49
C ASP A 304 8.08 2.95 20.32
N ARG A 305 6.98 2.50 19.69
CA ARG A 305 7.05 1.63 18.51
C ARG A 305 7.47 2.41 17.27
N ALA A 306 6.88 3.58 17.05
CA ALA A 306 7.27 4.47 15.97
C ALA A 306 8.74 4.90 16.12
N TRP A 307 9.12 5.39 17.30
CA TRP A 307 10.45 5.85 17.67
C TRP A 307 11.53 4.79 17.38
N ARG A 308 11.26 3.52 17.71
CA ARG A 308 12.18 2.43 17.38
C ARG A 308 12.50 2.37 15.89
N MET A 309 11.51 2.58 15.02
CA MET A 309 11.70 2.61 13.57
C MET A 309 12.34 3.92 13.12
N LEU A 310 11.84 5.07 13.57
CA LEU A 310 12.37 6.39 13.22
C LEU A 310 13.87 6.50 13.56
N ARG A 311 14.25 6.09 14.78
CA ARG A 311 15.65 6.08 15.25
C ARG A 311 16.51 5.08 14.50
N MET A 312 16.05 3.84 14.34
CA MET A 312 16.80 2.80 13.59
C MET A 312 17.14 3.27 12.17
N ARG A 313 16.24 4.05 11.57
CA ARG A 313 16.37 4.54 10.20
C ARG A 313 16.99 5.93 10.10
N ARG A 314 17.35 6.53 11.24
CA ARG A 314 17.89 7.90 11.35
C ARG A 314 16.99 8.90 10.62
N LEU A 315 15.69 8.87 10.92
CA LEU A 315 14.72 9.84 10.40
C LEU A 315 14.60 11.05 11.31
N VAL A 316 14.68 10.80 12.61
CA VAL A 316 14.55 11.77 13.68
C VAL A 316 15.64 11.46 14.71
N LEU A 317 16.26 12.50 15.26
CA LEU A 317 17.19 12.42 16.39
C LEU A 317 16.51 12.97 17.64
N GLU A 318 16.98 12.56 18.81
CA GLU A 318 16.53 13.06 20.12
C GLU A 318 17.70 13.87 20.70
N ASP A 319 17.40 15.10 21.13
CA ASP A 319 18.33 16.03 21.76
C ASP A 319 17.64 16.65 22.99
N GLY A 320 17.98 16.15 24.17
CA GLY A 320 17.23 16.41 25.40
C GLY A 320 15.74 16.05 25.22
N ASP A 321 14.87 17.00 25.50
CA ASP A 321 13.41 16.86 25.34
C ASP A 321 12.90 17.24 23.95
N SER A 322 13.80 17.47 23.00
CA SER A 322 13.47 17.84 21.62
C SER A 322 13.77 16.72 20.62
N LEU A 323 13.00 16.73 19.54
CA LEU A 323 13.14 15.85 18.40
C LEU A 323 13.58 16.66 17.18
N ILE A 324 14.63 16.19 16.51
CA ILE A 324 15.20 16.85 15.33
C ILE A 324 14.87 16.01 14.10
N VAL A 325 14.02 16.52 13.22
CA VAL A 325 13.72 15.92 11.91
C VAL A 325 14.90 16.16 10.98
N LEU A 326 15.52 15.10 10.46
CA LEU A 326 16.64 15.29 9.55
C LEU A 326 16.14 15.72 8.15
N PRO A 327 16.71 16.76 7.52
CA PRO A 327 16.24 17.28 6.23
C PRO A 327 16.19 16.21 5.13
N ARG A 328 17.30 15.47 4.99
CA ARG A 328 17.43 14.34 4.05
C ARG A 328 16.44 13.20 4.29
N SER A 329 15.81 13.17 5.46
CA SER A 329 14.84 12.15 5.87
C SER A 329 13.39 12.63 5.77
N ARG A 330 13.15 13.93 5.56
CA ARG A 330 11.82 14.52 5.41
C ARG A 330 10.98 13.88 4.31
N PRO A 331 11.51 13.60 3.10
CA PRO A 331 10.73 12.94 2.05
C PRO A 331 10.20 11.56 2.46
N LEU A 332 10.95 10.88 3.32
CA LEU A 332 10.57 9.57 3.82
C LEU A 332 9.51 9.66 4.91
N LEU A 333 9.56 10.67 5.78
CA LEU A 333 8.45 10.96 6.70
C LEU A 333 7.18 11.32 5.93
N GLU A 334 7.30 12.12 4.87
CA GLU A 334 6.17 12.51 4.03
C GLU A 334 5.54 11.31 3.34
N PHE A 335 6.35 10.38 2.82
CA PHE A 335 5.86 9.10 2.29
C PHE A 335 4.99 8.34 3.32
N TYR A 336 5.43 8.24 4.58
CA TYR A 336 4.65 7.58 5.62
C TYR A 336 3.39 8.37 6.01
N ALA A 337 3.48 9.68 6.18
CA ALA A 337 2.34 10.53 6.51
C ALA A 337 1.28 10.55 5.40
N ASN A 338 1.71 10.54 4.14
CA ASN A 338 0.84 10.49 2.96
C ASN A 338 0.00 9.21 2.89
N SER A 339 0.46 8.11 3.50
CA SER A 339 -0.29 6.85 3.54
C SER A 339 -1.64 6.95 4.26
N ILE A 340 -1.78 7.93 5.15
CA ILE A 340 -2.99 8.19 5.94
C ILE A 340 -3.55 9.61 5.69
N ALA A 341 -2.99 10.33 4.72
CA ALA A 341 -3.29 11.73 4.49
C ALA A 341 -4.76 11.98 4.14
N HIS A 342 -5.39 11.05 3.40
CA HIS A 342 -6.80 11.12 3.01
C HIS A 342 -7.75 10.84 4.18
N LEU A 343 -7.29 10.21 5.26
CA LEU A 343 -8.05 10.00 6.50
C LEU A 343 -7.96 11.18 7.46
N LEU A 344 -6.98 12.07 7.25
CA LEU A 344 -6.78 13.26 8.05
C LEU A 344 -7.34 14.46 7.28
N PRO A 345 -8.49 15.03 7.66
CA PRO A 345 -8.99 16.27 7.08
C PRO A 345 -8.07 17.42 7.49
N ILE A 346 -6.98 17.61 6.76
CA ILE A 346 -6.11 18.77 6.90
C ILE A 346 -6.44 19.68 5.72
N ARG A 347 -7.25 20.70 5.98
CA ARG A 347 -7.51 21.79 5.04
C ARG A 347 -6.24 22.64 4.94
N GLY A 348 -5.38 22.28 3.99
CA GLY A 348 -4.21 23.05 3.61
C GLY A 348 -3.58 22.45 2.35
N PRO A 349 -2.98 23.25 1.46
CA PRO A 349 -2.35 22.73 0.25
C PRO A 349 -1.15 21.86 0.64
N ARG A 350 -1.33 20.54 0.62
CA ARG A 350 -0.22 19.59 0.63
C ARG A 350 0.39 19.59 -0.76
N VAL A 351 1.39 20.44 -0.98
CA VAL A 351 2.17 20.36 -2.21
C VAL A 351 2.91 19.01 -2.18
N PRO A 352 2.85 18.20 -3.25
CA PRO A 352 3.71 17.01 -3.37
C PRO A 352 5.16 17.42 -3.15
N PHE A 353 5.95 16.59 -2.47
CA PHE A 353 7.37 16.87 -2.29
C PHE A 353 8.05 17.07 -3.65
N HIS A 354 8.65 18.24 -3.82
CA HIS A 354 9.56 18.56 -4.92
C HIS A 354 10.71 19.37 -4.30
N LYS A 355 11.94 19.19 -4.78
CA LYS A 355 13.13 19.90 -4.26
C LYS A 355 12.96 21.42 -4.23
N THR A 356 12.10 21.97 -5.08
CA THR A 356 11.77 23.40 -5.16
C THR A 356 10.83 23.89 -4.05
N HIS A 357 10.23 22.98 -3.27
CA HIS A 357 9.38 23.31 -2.12
C HIS A 357 10.15 23.19 -0.79
N GLU A 358 11.42 22.77 -0.83
CA GLU A 358 12.32 22.80 0.32
C GLU A 358 12.75 24.26 0.56
N THR A 359 12.12 24.87 1.58
CA THR A 359 12.29 26.30 1.91
C THR A 359 13.45 26.55 2.88
N GLU A 360 14.10 25.49 3.38
CA GLU A 360 15.28 25.57 4.26
C GLU A 360 16.48 24.86 3.62
N THR A 361 17.29 25.58 2.86
CA THR A 361 18.61 25.13 2.38
C THR A 361 19.75 25.46 3.36
N ASP A 362 19.45 26.10 4.48
CA ASP A 362 20.42 26.89 5.24
C ASP A 362 20.69 26.33 6.64
N LEU A 363 20.55 25.01 6.82
CA LEU A 363 20.67 24.43 8.16
C LEU A 363 22.13 24.43 8.67
N PRO A 364 22.34 24.83 9.95
CA PRO A 364 23.66 24.89 10.55
C PRO A 364 24.30 23.49 10.64
N THR A 365 25.55 23.40 10.21
CA THR A 365 26.37 22.20 10.42
C THR A 365 26.75 22.08 11.89
N LEU A 366 26.71 20.86 12.43
CA LEU A 366 27.23 20.57 13.77
C LEU A 366 28.68 21.06 13.86
N ARG A 367 28.93 22.03 14.75
CA ARG A 367 30.29 22.47 15.09
C ARG A 367 31.08 21.25 15.55
N ARG A 368 32.22 21.00 14.89
CA ARG A 368 33.25 20.10 15.43
C ARG A 368 33.87 20.81 16.62
N ASP A 369 33.84 20.19 17.79
CA ASP A 369 34.59 20.68 18.95
C ASP A 369 36.06 20.89 18.57
N LYS A 370 36.58 22.06 18.93
CA LYS A 370 38.00 22.39 18.79
C LYS A 370 38.84 21.45 19.66
N PRO A 371 39.95 20.87 19.18
CA PRO A 371 41.06 20.55 20.06
C PRO A 371 41.84 21.83 20.37
N ARG A 372 42.27 21.94 21.63
CA ARG A 372 43.20 22.96 22.12
C ARG A 372 44.56 22.85 21.45
#